data_AF-A0A832X2K1-F1
#
_entry.id   AF-A0A832X2K1-F1
#
_cell.length_a   1.000
_cell.length_b   1.000
_cell.length_c   1.000
_cell.angle_alpha   90.00
_cell.angle_beta   90.00
_cell.angle_gamma   90.00
#
_symmetry.space_group_name_H-M   'P 1'
#
loop_
_entity.id
_entity.type
_entity.pdbx_description
1 polymer ?
#
loop_
_entity_poly.entity_id
_entity_poly.type
_entity_poly.pdbx_seq_one_letter_code
_entity_poly.pdbx_strand_id
1 'polypeptide(L)' 'KNLRAYEEILIVDSKDNLLGTGTLMLSPREVKAFERGMAVRTRWGIEKNNIKEYQIED' A
#
# COMPACT_ATOMS: atom_id res chain seq x y z
N LYS A 1 10.85 11.07 12.24
CA LYS A 1 11.50 9.75 12.06
C LYS A 1 11.15 9.25 10.67
N ASN A 2 12.06 8.61 9.94
CA ASN A 2 11.81 8.13 8.58
C ASN A 2 11.48 6.64 8.60
N LEU A 3 10.62 6.20 7.67
CA LEU A 3 10.33 4.79 7.43
C LEU A 3 11.58 4.02 6.99
N ARG A 4 11.70 2.79 7.44
CA ARG A 4 12.77 1.85 7.07
C ARG A 4 12.18 0.55 6.54
N ALA A 5 13.00 -0.17 5.78
CA ALA A 5 12.68 -1.54 5.42
C ALA A 5 12.45 -2.35 6.70
N TYR A 6 11.52 -3.31 6.61
CA TYR A 6 11.05 -4.19 7.67
C TYR A 6 10.27 -3.51 8.81
N GLU A 7 9.91 -2.23 8.68
CA GLU A 7 8.97 -1.59 9.61
C GLU A 7 7.51 -1.83 9.18
N GLU A 8 6.62 -1.85 10.17
CA GLU A 8 5.18 -1.95 9.95
C GLU A 8 4.63 -0.61 9.45
N ILE A 9 3.73 -0.65 8.47
CA ILE A 9 3.15 0.51 7.81
C ILE A 9 1.64 0.40 7.67
N LEU A 10 1.01 1.56 7.46
CA LEU A 10 -0.38 1.68 7.03
C LEU A 10 -0.42 1.86 5.51
N ILE A 11 -1.37 1.20 4.87
CA ILE A 11 -1.66 1.37 3.44
C ILE A 11 -2.93 2.21 3.37
N VAL A 12 -2.85 3.38 2.77
CA VAL A 12 -3.98 4.32 2.64
C VAL A 12 -4.20 4.73 1.19
N ASP A 13 -5.42 5.17 0.87
CA ASP A 13 -5.69 5.85 -0.40
C ASP A 13 -5.34 7.36 -0.34
N SER A 14 -5.61 8.10 -1.41
CA SER A 14 -5.35 9.55 -1.49
C SER A 14 -6.25 10.42 -0.61
N LYS A 15 -7.32 9.84 -0.04
CA LYS A 15 -8.23 10.48 0.91
C LYS A 15 -7.93 10.08 2.36
N ASP A 16 -6.80 9.40 2.60
CA ASP A 16 -6.36 8.89 3.90
C ASP A 16 -7.25 7.77 4.48
N ASN A 17 -8.03 7.07 3.64
CA ASN A 17 -8.78 5.89 4.09
C ASN A 17 -7.83 4.71 4.26
N LEU A 18 -7.90 4.02 5.41
CA LEU A 18 -7.10 2.83 5.68
C LEU A 18 -7.56 1.65 4.81
N LEU A 19 -6.66 1.16 3.96
CA LEU A 19 -6.87 0.02 3.06
C LEU A 19 -6.24 -1.26 3.62
N GLY A 20 -5.25 -1.16 4.50
CA GLY A 20 -4.53 -2.31 5.01
C GLY A 20 -3.35 -1.98 5.89
N THR A 21 -2.71 -3.04 6.39
CA THR A 21 -1.45 -2.97 7.14
C THR A 21 -0.46 -3.99 6.61
N GLY A 22 0.82 -3.74 6.82
CA GLY A 22 1.84 -4.69 6.43
C GLY A 22 3.23 -4.24 6.78
N THR A 23 4.20 -5.02 6.34
CA THR A 23 5.61 -4.75 6.57
C THR A 23 6.27 -4.26 5.29
N LEU A 24 6.92 -3.11 5.35
CA LEU A 24 7.67 -2.55 4.22
C LEU A 24 8.85 -3.48 3.88
N MET A 25 9.03 -3.85 2.62
CA MET A 25 10.08 -4.79 2.19
C MET A 25 11.32 -4.09 1.66
N LEU A 26 11.17 -2.85 1.21
CA LEU A 26 12.21 -2.02 0.61
C LEU A 26 12.28 -0.69 1.35
N SER A 27 13.41 0.02 1.30
CA SER A 27 13.46 1.38 1.84
C SER A 27 12.55 2.33 1.04
N PRO A 28 12.07 3.44 1.62
CA PRO A 28 11.23 4.40 0.89
C PRO A 28 11.87 4.98 -0.38
N ARG A 29 13.20 5.01 -0.45
CA ARG A 29 13.93 5.44 -1.65
C ARG A 29 13.85 4.39 -2.76
N GLU A 30 14.00 3.12 -2.41
CA GLU A 30 13.91 1.99 -3.35
C GLU A 30 12.48 1.81 -3.88
N VAL A 31 11.46 1.92 -3.01
CA VAL A 31 10.05 1.86 -3.43
C VAL A 31 9.72 2.89 -4.51
N LYS A 32 10.37 4.06 -4.49
CA LYS A 32 10.19 5.12 -5.50
C LYS A 32 11.06 4.93 -6.74
N ALA A 33 12.20 4.25 -6.62
CA ALA A 33 13.17 4.12 -7.70
C ALA A 33 12.96 2.85 -8.54
N PHE A 34 12.40 1.79 -7.97
CA PHE A 34 12.22 0.51 -8.66
C PHE A 34 10.85 0.42 -9.32
N GLU A 35 10.83 -0.07 -10.55
CA GLU A 35 9.60 -0.28 -11.34
C GLU A 35 8.91 -1.62 -11.05
N ARG A 36 9.60 -2.54 -10.38
CA ARG A 36 9.10 -3.89 -10.09
C ARG A 36 9.63 -4.46 -8.77
N GLY A 37 8.85 -5.33 -8.15
CA GLY A 37 9.18 -6.01 -6.89
C GLY A 37 8.07 -5.85 -5.84
N MET A 38 8.16 -6.61 -4.75
CA MET A 38 7.22 -6.48 -3.62
C MET A 38 7.61 -5.28 -2.76
N ALA A 39 6.80 -4.22 -2.75
CA ALA A 39 7.03 -3.06 -1.90
C ALA A 39 6.65 -3.32 -0.43
N VAL A 40 5.54 -4.02 -0.22
CA VAL A 40 4.97 -4.31 1.10
C VAL A 40 4.48 -5.75 1.14
N ARG A 41 4.73 -6.45 2.25
CA ARG A 41 4.07 -7.71 2.57
C ARG A 41 2.87 -7.43 3.48
N THR A 42 1.67 -7.55 2.94
CA THR A 42 0.41 -7.27 3.66
C THR A 42 0.12 -8.32 4.73
N ARG A 43 -0.34 -7.87 5.91
CA ARG A 43 -0.87 -8.74 6.98
C ARG A 43 -2.40 -8.79 6.95
N TRP A 44 -3.02 -7.64 6.72
CA TRP A 44 -4.45 -7.46 6.56
C TRP A 44 -4.71 -6.39 5.50
N GLY A 45 -5.83 -6.50 4.79
CA GLY A 45 -6.28 -5.48 3.84
C GLY A 45 -7.73 -5.66 3.44
N ILE A 46 -8.28 -4.66 2.76
CA ILE A 46 -9.64 -4.70 2.24
C ILE A 46 -9.82 -5.86 1.25
N GLU A 47 -10.94 -6.58 1.38
CA GLU A 47 -11.29 -7.65 0.44
C GLU A 47 -11.75 -7.06 -0.89
N LYS A 48 -11.26 -7.64 -1.99
CA LYS A 48 -11.54 -7.18 -3.35
C LYS A 48 -13.03 -7.18 -3.71
N ASN A 49 -13.86 -7.93 -2.98
CA ASN A 49 -15.29 -8.10 -3.25
C ASN A 49 -16.17 -6.92 -2.82
N ASN A 50 -15.63 -5.93 -2.09
CA ASN A 50 -16.39 -4.76 -1.60
C ASN A 50 -16.02 -3.44 -2.28
N ILE A 51 -15.09 -3.44 -3.23
CA ILE A 51 -14.82 -2.26 -4.05
C ILE A 51 -15.80 -2.29 -5.21
N LYS A 52 -16.92 -1.57 -5.10
CA LYS A 52 -17.71 -1.22 -6.28
C LYS A 52 -16.77 -0.43 -7.18
N GLU A 53 -16.40 -1.00 -8.33
CA GLU A 53 -15.84 -0.21 -9.42
C GLU A 53 -16.82 0.93 -9.67
N TYR A 54 -16.43 2.15 -9.30
CA TYR A 54 -17.11 3.34 -9.79
C TYR A 54 -16.87 3.32 -11.29
N GLN A 55 -17.85 2.81 -12.04
CA GLN A 55 -17.96 3.02 -13.47
C GLN A 55 -17.98 4.54 -13.64
N ILE A 56 -16.87 5.09 -14.12
CA ILE A 56 -16.86 6.47 -14.61
C ILE A 56 -17.55 6.39 -15.96
N GLU A 57 -18.86 6.59 -15.98
CA GLU A 57 -19.58 6.98 -17.19
C GLU A 57 -19.20 8.44 -17.48
N ASP A 58 -18.40 8.63 -18.52
CA ASP A 58 -18.59 9.57 -19.64
C ASP A 58 -17.42 9.46 -20.64
#